data_AF-A0A1Y2T8C7-F1
#
_entry.id   AF-A0A1Y2T8C7-F1
#
_cell.length_a   1.000
_cell.length_b   1.000
_cell.length_c   1.000
_cell.angle_alpha   90.00
_cell.angle_beta   90.00
_cell.angle_gamma   90.00
#
_symmetry.space_group_name_H-M   'P 1'
#
loop_
_entity.id
_entity.type
_entity.pdbx_description
1 polymer ?
#
loop_
_entity_poly.entity_id
_entity_poly.type
_entity_poly.pdbx_seq_one_letter_code
_entity_poly.pdbx_strand_id
1 'polypeptide(L)'
;MSSGTEDRNYGMIAHGLVVLNGASAFMGSLGSLGWAAAVASVVLYFVWKSRSPFVVRHAKQAAGVQVFLFLLSVVLFPFTMLFTVGAAASGSLGGVVALVFLVSLFNLAVGVATIVCGVMGLMRAQKGEEYTYPVVGALVDRIDV
;
A
#
# COMPACT_ATOMS: atom_id res chain seq x y z
N MET A 1 25.92 9.52 -4.70
CA MET A 1 25.90 10.40 -3.50
C MET A 1 25.30 9.58 -2.37
N SER A 2 26.01 9.36 -1.26
CA SER A 2 25.41 8.67 -0.12
C SER A 2 24.32 9.55 0.48
N SER A 3 23.10 9.04 0.62
CA SER A 3 22.01 9.79 1.24
C SER A 3 22.38 10.19 2.66
N GLY A 4 22.13 11.45 3.01
CA GLY A 4 22.30 11.96 4.38
C GLY A 4 21.33 11.27 5.34
N THR A 5 21.57 11.38 6.65
CA THR A 5 20.69 10.79 7.67
C THR A 5 19.24 11.25 7.53
N GLU A 6 19.03 12.52 7.20
CA GLU A 6 17.69 13.08 6.97
C GLU A 6 16.98 12.37 5.80
N ASP A 7 17.64 12.27 4.64
CA ASP A 7 17.11 11.58 3.46
C ASP A 7 16.72 10.12 3.76
N ARG A 8 17.55 9.42 4.53
CA ARG A 8 17.26 8.04 4.96
C ARG A 8 16.02 7.98 5.83
N ASN A 9 15.87 8.91 6.78
CA ASN A 9 14.69 8.98 7.64
C ASN A 9 13.41 9.22 6.82
N TYR A 10 13.41 10.13 5.84
CA TYR A 10 12.23 10.35 4.99
C TYR A 10 11.96 9.18 4.03
N GLY A 11 13.01 8.52 3.52
CA GLY A 11 12.86 7.26 2.78
C GLY A 11 12.22 6.16 3.62
N MET A 12 12.63 6.02 4.89
CA MET A 12 12.02 5.10 5.84
C MET A 12 10.57 5.46 6.13
N ILE A 13 10.24 6.76 6.32
CA ILE A 13 8.87 7.23 6.54
C ILE A 13 7.97 6.86 5.35
N ALA A 14 8.45 7.04 4.12
CA ALA A 14 7.70 6.67 2.91
C ALA A 14 7.23 5.20 2.96
N HIS A 15 8.12 4.29 3.35
CA HIS A 15 7.81 2.87 3.48
C HIS A 15 7.06 2.51 4.77
N GLY A 16 7.26 3.27 5.85
CA GLY A 16 6.50 3.15 7.08
C GLY A 16 5.00 3.38 6.85
N LEU A 17 4.63 4.32 5.97
CA LEU A 17 3.24 4.51 5.56
C LEU A 17 2.65 3.27 4.88
N VAL A 18 3.45 2.57 4.06
CA VAL A 18 3.03 1.31 3.42
C VAL A 18 2.83 0.20 4.46
N VAL A 19 3.72 0.12 5.47
CA VAL A 19 3.57 -0.84 6.58
C VAL A 19 2.28 -0.57 7.37
N LEU A 20 1.99 0.69 7.70
CA LEU A 20 0.78 1.08 8.41
C LEU A 20 -0.49 0.73 7.62
N ASN A 21 -0.48 0.94 6.30
CA ASN A 21 -1.59 0.52 5.44
C ASN A 21 -1.75 -1.01 5.43
N GLY A 22 -0.65 -1.76 5.31
CA GLY A 22 -0.70 -3.23 5.40
C GLY A 22 -1.22 -3.72 6.76
N ALA A 23 -0.90 -3.03 7.85
CA ALA A 23 -1.40 -3.36 9.20
C ALA A 23 -2.92 -3.13 9.35
N SER A 24 -3.52 -2.22 8.58
CA SER A 24 -4.98 -1.99 8.66
C SER A 24 -5.78 -3.20 8.16
N ALA A 25 -5.16 -4.10 7.39
CA ALA A 25 -5.78 -5.35 6.96
C ALA A 25 -6.22 -6.24 8.14
N PHE A 26 -5.52 -6.17 9.28
CA PHE A 26 -5.86 -6.93 10.50
C PHE A 26 -7.12 -6.38 11.20
N MET A 27 -7.51 -5.15 10.90
CA MET A 27 -8.74 -4.54 11.40
C MET A 27 -9.95 -4.80 10.48
N GLY A 28 -9.81 -5.70 9.49
CA GLY A 28 -10.88 -6.02 8.54
C GLY A 28 -11.13 -4.93 7.49
N SER A 29 -10.25 -3.92 7.41
CA SER A 29 -10.35 -2.81 6.45
C SER A 29 -9.08 -2.71 5.62
N LEU A 30 -9.12 -3.30 4.41
CA LEU A 30 -8.28 -2.84 3.31
C LEU A 30 -8.93 -1.58 2.71
N GLY A 31 -8.75 -0.41 3.34
CA GLY A 31 -9.20 0.82 2.67
C GLY A 31 -9.36 2.08 3.50
N SER A 32 -9.71 2.01 4.78
CA SER A 32 -9.98 3.25 5.54
C SER A 32 -8.72 4.07 5.85
N LEU A 33 -7.55 3.43 5.99
CA LEU A 33 -6.24 4.10 6.04
C LEU A 33 -5.53 4.14 4.68
N GLY A 34 -5.96 3.34 3.70
CA GLY A 34 -5.27 3.17 2.42
C GLY A 34 -5.29 4.41 1.53
N TRP A 35 -6.38 5.19 1.54
CA TRP A 35 -6.42 6.47 0.81
C TRP A 35 -5.56 7.53 1.48
N ALA A 36 -5.58 7.61 2.82
CA ALA A 36 -4.79 8.59 3.57
C ALA A 36 -3.29 8.32 3.43
N ALA A 37 -2.89 7.05 3.51
CA ALA A 37 -1.50 6.65 3.31
C ALA A 37 -1.06 6.87 1.85
N ALA A 38 -1.91 6.60 0.85
CA ALA A 38 -1.63 6.91 -0.55
C ALA A 38 -1.40 8.42 -0.77
N VAL A 39 -2.32 9.25 -0.25
CA VAL A 39 -2.19 10.70 -0.30
C VAL A 39 -0.93 11.16 0.42
N ALA A 40 -0.63 10.63 1.61
CA ALA A 40 0.57 10.98 2.36
C ALA A 40 1.87 10.67 1.59
N SER A 41 1.95 9.53 0.89
CA SER A 41 3.11 9.21 0.05
C SER A 41 3.24 10.15 -1.16
N VAL A 42 2.13 10.54 -1.78
CA VAL A 42 2.12 11.53 -2.88
C VAL A 42 2.52 12.92 -2.38
N VAL A 43 2.01 13.34 -1.22
CA VAL A 43 2.40 14.59 -0.56
C VAL A 43 3.89 14.59 -0.25
N LEU A 44 4.42 13.50 0.30
CA LEU A 44 5.85 13.37 0.58
C LEU A 44 6.70 13.53 -0.69
N TYR A 45 6.27 12.94 -1.81
CA TYR A 45 6.91 13.13 -3.11
C TYR A 45 6.97 14.63 -3.50
N PHE A 46 5.86 15.36 -3.42
CA PHE A 46 5.84 16.78 -3.81
C PHE A 46 6.68 17.67 -2.87
N VAL A 47 6.66 17.40 -1.56
CA VAL A 47 7.45 18.14 -0.56
C VAL A 47 8.96 17.97 -0.80
N TRP A 48 9.37 16.79 -1.24
CA TRP A 48 10.79 16.44 -1.42
C TRP A 48 11.29 16.49 -2.86
N LYS A 49 10.41 16.78 -3.83
CA LYS A 49 10.72 16.77 -5.28
C LYS A 49 11.97 17.57 -5.66
N SER A 50 12.19 18.71 -5.01
CA SER A 50 13.32 19.60 -5.28
C SER A 50 14.51 19.44 -4.32
N ARG A 51 14.42 18.56 -3.31
CA ARG A 51 15.39 18.46 -2.21
C ARG A 51 16.32 17.26 -2.31
N SER A 52 15.76 16.06 -2.55
CA SER A 52 16.57 14.83 -2.63
C SER A 52 16.00 13.83 -3.63
N PRO A 53 16.75 13.46 -4.68
CA PRO A 53 16.30 12.45 -5.63
C PRO A 53 16.11 11.07 -4.98
N PHE A 54 16.84 10.78 -3.89
CA PHE A 54 16.69 9.55 -3.12
C PHE A 54 15.31 9.48 -2.46
N VAL A 55 14.93 10.50 -1.70
CA VAL A 55 13.61 10.55 -1.04
C VAL A 55 12.49 10.52 -2.07
N VAL A 56 12.67 11.24 -3.18
CA VAL A 56 11.70 11.26 -4.29
C VAL A 56 11.46 9.87 -4.84
N ARG A 57 12.51 9.09 -5.10
CA ARG A 57 12.35 7.73 -5.62
C ARG A 57 11.64 6.82 -4.62
N HIS A 58 12.02 6.86 -3.34
CA HIS A 58 11.36 6.09 -2.29
C HIS A 58 9.88 6.49 -2.12
N ALA A 59 9.58 7.79 -2.17
CA ALA A 59 8.22 8.31 -2.11
C ALA A 59 7.40 7.89 -3.35
N LYS A 60 7.97 7.93 -4.56
CA LYS A 60 7.34 7.43 -5.79
C LYS A 60 7.00 5.95 -5.68
N GLN A 61 7.95 5.12 -5.26
CA GLN A 61 7.77 3.67 -5.12
C GLN A 61 6.72 3.33 -4.06
N ALA A 62 6.74 4.00 -2.90
CA ALA A 62 5.72 3.87 -1.87
C ALA A 62 4.33 4.30 -2.39
N ALA A 63 4.24 5.50 -2.99
CA ALA A 63 2.99 6.03 -3.55
C ALA A 63 2.42 5.11 -4.63
N GLY A 64 3.27 4.55 -5.51
CA GLY A 64 2.87 3.59 -6.53
C GLY A 64 2.17 2.36 -5.95
N VAL A 65 2.74 1.77 -4.88
CA VAL A 65 2.11 0.63 -4.20
C VAL A 65 0.80 1.04 -3.54
N GLN A 66 0.76 2.21 -2.92
CA GLN A 66 -0.45 2.68 -2.25
C GLN A 66 -1.59 2.93 -3.23
N VAL A 67 -1.29 3.55 -4.38
CA VAL A 67 -2.24 3.75 -5.48
C VAL A 67 -2.67 2.41 -6.05
N PHE A 68 -1.76 1.46 -6.26
CA PHE A 68 -2.11 0.10 -6.69
C PHE A 68 -3.11 -0.56 -5.72
N LEU A 69 -2.83 -0.53 -4.41
CA LEU A 69 -3.70 -1.10 -3.39
C LEU A 69 -5.06 -0.39 -3.31
N PHE A 70 -5.08 0.93 -3.50
CA PHE A 70 -6.30 1.70 -3.59
C PHE A 70 -7.14 1.32 -4.82
N LEU A 71 -6.53 1.22 -6.00
CA LEU A 71 -7.25 0.81 -7.20
C LEU A 71 -7.75 -0.64 -7.07
N LEU A 72 -6.96 -1.52 -6.46
CA LEU A 72 -7.38 -2.88 -6.15
C LEU A 72 -8.62 -2.90 -5.25
N SER A 73 -8.66 -2.06 -4.20
CA SER A 73 -9.83 -2.00 -3.30
C SER A 73 -11.06 -1.41 -4.01
N VAL A 74 -10.89 -0.38 -4.85
CA VAL A 74 -11.98 0.19 -5.66
C VAL A 74 -12.59 -0.85 -6.58
N VAL A 75 -11.79 -1.74 -7.16
CA VAL A 75 -12.28 -2.84 -8.03
C VAL A 75 -12.94 -3.94 -7.20
N LEU A 76 -12.33 -4.39 -6.11
CA LEU A 76 -12.83 -5.55 -5.34
C LEU A 76 -14.05 -5.24 -4.46
N PHE A 77 -14.20 -3.99 -4.00
CA PHE A 77 -15.31 -3.55 -3.17
C PHE A 77 -16.70 -3.83 -3.79
N PRO A 78 -17.02 -3.40 -5.03
CA PRO A 78 -18.32 -3.66 -5.63
C PRO A 78 -18.61 -5.15 -5.82
N PHE A 79 -17.62 -5.97 -6.19
CA PHE A 79 -17.81 -7.42 -6.29
C PHE A 79 -18.14 -8.03 -4.92
N THR A 80 -17.37 -7.65 -3.89
CA THR A 80 -17.60 -8.13 -2.53
C THR A 80 -18.98 -7.75 -2.02
N MET A 81 -19.40 -6.50 -2.24
CA MET A 81 -20.74 -6.02 -1.90
C MET A 81 -21.82 -6.79 -2.66
N LEU A 82 -21.68 -6.93 -3.98
CA LEU A 82 -22.66 -7.63 -4.82
C LEU A 82 -22.88 -9.08 -4.34
N PHE A 83 -21.81 -9.84 -4.13
CA PHE A 83 -21.93 -11.24 -3.70
C PHE A 83 -22.43 -11.36 -2.26
N THR A 84 -21.95 -10.52 -1.33
CA THR A 84 -22.37 -10.59 0.08
C THR A 84 -23.83 -10.17 0.24
N VAL A 85 -24.25 -9.08 -0.39
CA VAL A 85 -25.64 -8.61 -0.39
C VAL A 85 -26.53 -9.61 -1.13
N GLY A 86 -26.08 -10.16 -2.26
CA GLY A 86 -26.82 -11.19 -3.00
C GLY A 86 -27.07 -12.45 -2.16
N ALA A 87 -26.05 -12.95 -1.45
CA ALA A 87 -26.21 -14.09 -0.54
C ALA A 87 -27.15 -13.79 0.64
N ALA A 88 -27.08 -12.57 1.18
CA ALA A 88 -27.99 -12.13 2.24
C ALA A 88 -29.44 -12.03 1.73
N ALA A 89 -29.64 -11.43 0.56
CA ALA A 89 -30.95 -11.29 -0.08
C ALA A 89 -31.58 -12.64 -0.45
N SER A 90 -30.77 -13.65 -0.75
CA SER A 90 -31.23 -15.02 -0.97
C SER A 90 -31.56 -15.79 0.32
N GLY A 91 -31.42 -15.16 1.50
CA GLY A 91 -31.60 -15.80 2.80
C GLY A 91 -30.47 -16.76 3.19
N SER A 92 -29.33 -16.76 2.48
CA SER A 92 -28.25 -17.71 2.70
C SER A 92 -27.25 -17.20 3.74
N LEU A 93 -27.49 -17.54 5.01
CA LEU A 93 -26.54 -17.24 6.08
C LEU A 93 -25.17 -17.91 5.83
N GLY A 94 -25.18 -19.17 5.36
CA GLY A 94 -23.95 -19.89 5.02
C GLY A 94 -23.16 -19.19 3.90
N GLY A 95 -23.84 -18.66 2.89
CA GLY A 95 -23.21 -17.89 1.81
C GLY A 95 -22.57 -16.60 2.31
N VAL A 96 -23.25 -15.85 3.17
CA VAL A 96 -22.70 -14.63 3.78
C VAL A 96 -21.45 -14.94 4.61
N VAL A 97 -21.52 -15.94 5.49
CA VAL A 97 -20.39 -16.32 6.36
C VAL A 97 -19.19 -16.77 5.53
N ALA A 98 -19.40 -17.61 4.51
CA ALA A 98 -18.35 -18.08 3.63
C ALA A 98 -17.67 -16.92 2.87
N LEU A 99 -18.44 -15.98 2.33
CA LEU A 99 -17.90 -14.83 1.60
C LEU A 99 -17.11 -13.89 2.52
N VAL A 100 -17.64 -13.55 3.69
CA VAL A 100 -16.94 -12.72 4.68
C VAL A 100 -15.62 -13.36 5.09
N PHE A 101 -15.62 -14.67 5.34
CA PHE A 101 -14.41 -15.41 5.67
C PHE A 101 -13.37 -15.38 4.54
N LEU A 102 -13.79 -15.67 3.30
CA LEU A 102 -12.89 -15.65 2.13
C LEU A 102 -12.29 -14.26 1.87
N VAL A 103 -13.11 -13.21 1.95
CA VAL A 103 -12.65 -11.83 1.79
C VAL A 103 -11.67 -11.45 2.90
N SER A 104 -11.94 -11.89 4.13
CA SER A 104 -11.05 -11.64 5.28
C SER A 104 -9.69 -12.33 5.10
N LEU A 105 -9.66 -13.58 4.62
CA LEU A 105 -8.40 -14.28 4.32
C LEU A 105 -7.62 -13.61 3.20
N PHE A 106 -8.30 -13.19 2.13
CA PHE A 106 -7.67 -12.45 1.03
C PHE A 106 -7.07 -11.12 1.53
N ASN A 107 -7.84 -10.36 2.31
CA ASN A 107 -7.39 -9.11 2.89
C ASN A 107 -6.14 -9.30 3.76
N LEU A 108 -6.14 -10.34 4.59
CA LEU A 108 -5.00 -10.68 5.45
C LEU A 108 -3.76 -11.04 4.61
N ALA A 109 -3.91 -11.84 3.55
CA ALA A 109 -2.79 -12.22 2.69
C ALA A 109 -2.17 -10.98 2.00
N VAL A 110 -2.99 -10.09 1.45
CA VAL A 110 -2.54 -8.82 0.85
C VAL A 110 -1.87 -7.92 1.89
N GLY A 111 -2.46 -7.82 3.09
CA GLY A 111 -1.90 -7.06 4.20
C GLY A 111 -0.51 -7.54 4.61
N VAL A 112 -0.34 -8.86 4.80
CA VAL A 112 0.96 -9.46 5.13
C VAL A 112 1.98 -9.19 4.03
N ALA A 113 1.62 -9.40 2.75
CA ALA A 113 2.53 -9.12 1.63
C ALA A 113 2.95 -7.64 1.59
N THR A 114 2.01 -6.73 1.86
CA THR A 114 2.24 -5.29 1.92
C THR A 114 3.18 -4.91 3.07
N ILE A 115 2.98 -5.48 4.26
CA ILE A 115 3.87 -5.27 5.41
C ILE A 115 5.28 -5.75 5.09
N VAL A 116 5.42 -6.99 4.60
CA VAL A 116 6.73 -7.57 4.28
C VAL A 116 7.47 -6.69 3.26
N CYS A 117 6.80 -6.28 2.19
CA CYS A 117 7.39 -5.37 1.21
C CYS A 117 7.71 -3.98 1.79
N GLY A 118 6.86 -3.43 2.65
CA GLY A 118 7.08 -2.16 3.34
C GLY A 118 8.29 -2.21 4.28
N VAL A 119 8.43 -3.27 5.07
CA VAL A 119 9.57 -3.48 5.96
C VAL A 119 10.86 -3.63 5.16
N MET A 120 10.85 -4.38 4.06
CA MET A 120 12.01 -4.47 3.17
C MET A 120 12.42 -3.10 2.61
N GLY A 121 11.44 -2.29 2.18
CA GLY A 121 11.69 -0.92 1.73
C GLY A 121 12.29 -0.04 2.83
N LEU A 122 11.77 -0.14 4.06
CA LEU A 122 12.27 0.60 5.22
C LEU A 122 13.72 0.22 5.54
N MET A 123 14.03 -1.07 5.57
CA MET A 123 15.40 -1.57 5.82
C MET A 123 16.39 -1.12 4.73
N ARG A 124 15.96 -1.10 3.47
CA ARG A 124 16.79 -0.60 2.36
C ARG A 124 17.02 0.90 2.46
N ALA A 125 15.97 1.68 2.74
CA ALA A 125 16.09 3.12 2.94
C ALA A 125 17.05 3.46 4.08
N GLN A 126 17.01 2.70 5.19
CA GLN A 126 17.95 2.86 6.32
C GLN A 126 19.41 2.65 5.90
N LYS A 127 19.67 1.71 4.98
CA LYS A 127 21.00 1.45 4.41
C LYS A 127 21.42 2.48 3.36
N GLY A 128 20.52 3.37 2.95
CA GLY A 128 20.72 4.26 1.81
C GLY A 128 20.65 3.53 0.45
N GLU A 129 20.04 2.36 0.42
CA GLU A 129 19.80 1.56 -0.78
C GLU A 129 18.42 1.85 -1.34
N GLU A 130 18.31 1.89 -2.66
CA GLU A 130 17.03 2.03 -3.33
C GLU A 130 16.24 0.72 -3.25
N TYR A 131 14.92 0.85 -3.20
CA TYR A 131 14.00 -0.27 -3.15
C TYR A 131 12.92 -0.13 -4.22
N THR A 132 12.67 -1.22 -4.93
CA THR A 132 11.64 -1.32 -5.96
C THR A 132 10.62 -2.36 -5.51
N TYR A 133 9.35 -1.96 -5.41
CA TYR A 133 8.30 -2.88 -5.00
C TYR A 133 8.02 -3.91 -6.10
N PRO A 134 7.88 -5.21 -5.79
CA PRO A 134 7.65 -6.24 -6.81
C PRO A 134 6.40 -6.01 -7.66
N VAL A 135 5.32 -5.50 -7.05
CA VAL A 135 4.01 -5.34 -7.71
C VAL A 135 3.95 -4.13 -8.66
N VAL A 136 4.79 -3.12 -8.42
CA VAL A 136 4.83 -1.90 -9.24
C VAL A 136 6.03 -1.89 -10.16
N GLY A 137 7.14 -2.47 -9.71
CA GLY A 137 8.36 -2.61 -10.49
C GLY A 137 8.90 -1.29 -11.00
N ALA A 138 9.43 -1.33 -12.22
CA ALA A 138 9.96 -0.17 -12.92
C ALA A 138 8.87 0.74 -13.53
N LEU A 139 7.57 0.38 -13.43
CA LEU A 139 6.49 1.17 -14.02
C LEU A 139 6.52 2.60 -13.47
N VAL A 140 6.66 2.74 -12.16
CA VAL A 140 6.68 4.04 -11.48
C VAL A 140 7.93 4.84 -11.79
N ASP A 141 9.05 4.18 -12.05
CA ASP A 141 10.30 4.86 -12.40
C ASP A 141 10.21 5.50 -13.79
N ARG A 142 9.34 4.99 -14.67
CA ARG A 142 9.07 5.54 -16.02
C ARG A 142 8.08 6.69 -16.06
N ILE A 143 7.42 7.00 -14.95
CA ILE A 143 6.47 8.11 -14.88
C ILE A 143 7.25 9.41 -14.69
N ASP A 144 7.42 10.17 -15.77
CA ASP A 144 7.92 11.55 -15.74
C ASP A 144 6.79 12.49 -15.37
N VAL A 145 6.65 12.71 -14.06
CA VAL A 145 5.75 13.72 -13.48
C VAL A 145 6.57 14.64 -12.62
#